data_AF-A0A1S3Z378-F1
#
_entry.id   AF-A0A1S3Z378-F1
#
_cell.length_a   1.000
_cell.length_b   1.000
_cell.length_c   1.000
_cell.angle_alpha   90.00
_cell.angle_beta   90.00
_cell.angle_gamma   90.00
#
_symmetry.space_group_name_H-M   'P 1'
#
loop_
_entity.id
_entity.type
_entity.pdbx_description
1 polymer ?
#
loop_
_entity_poly.entity_id
_entity_poly.type
_entity_poly.pdbx_seq_one_letter_code
_entity_poly.pdbx_strand_id
1 'polypeptide(L)'
;MLAFCFFVSLFFISSAQTNCSDFQFHDKSFDSCSNLHTLNSFIHWNFDQPSRTVEIAFRRSENVHGRWLAWAINPTSTGMVGSQAFVALQHSDGTLEAYTSPINTYGTMLEKGDLSLRVYDVSAQNINGEVIIFAKFEIPTNGSTVVNHVWQQGPLQDNKPRIHDLSGDNVKSFGTLDFHSGKTMTTKVKSSSRSKLKIAHGIINGVSWGMLMPLGVVLARLRYLPLTDPLWFHLHIYCQILAYFLGITGGSLGFVLGRQSSGVKIKHTSHRYIGGALLGLATLQVLARWLRPKPDHKYRVYWNFYHWFTGYATIILGIINCFKGFQMMDVGIWKNAYIGFLASLSFIAVVLEVLRWILKAKKDTEETTVGA
;
A
#
# COMPACT_ATOMS: atom_id res chain seq x y z
N MET A 1 14.49 -25.07 -0.29
CA MET A 1 15.02 -23.85 0.36
C MET A 1 16.04 -23.11 -0.52
N LEU A 2 16.96 -23.81 -1.21
CA LEU A 2 17.94 -23.17 -2.12
C LEU A 2 17.37 -22.62 -3.44
N ALA A 3 16.25 -23.16 -3.93
CA ALA A 3 15.57 -22.65 -5.14
C ALA A 3 14.82 -21.31 -4.93
N PHE A 4 14.70 -20.83 -3.68
CA PHE A 4 13.97 -19.60 -3.33
C PHE A 4 14.84 -18.33 -3.49
N CYS A 5 16.17 -18.47 -3.49
CA CYS A 5 17.09 -17.33 -3.51
C CYS A 5 17.49 -16.87 -4.92
N PHE A 6 17.34 -17.71 -5.95
CA PHE A 6 17.88 -17.42 -7.30
C PHE A 6 16.95 -16.59 -8.20
N PHE A 7 15.65 -16.49 -7.86
CA PHE A 7 14.67 -15.76 -8.67
C PHE A 7 14.54 -14.26 -8.32
N VAL A 8 15.19 -13.80 -7.24
CA VAL A 8 15.09 -12.41 -6.76
C VAL A 8 16.14 -11.48 -7.42
N SER A 9 17.16 -12.02 -8.08
CA SER A 9 18.30 -11.25 -8.59
C SER A 9 18.16 -10.71 -10.02
N LEU A 10 17.09 -11.02 -10.75
CA LEU A 10 16.96 -10.68 -12.18
C LEU A 10 16.05 -9.48 -12.51
N PHE A 11 15.60 -8.69 -11.53
CA PHE A 11 14.64 -7.59 -11.75
C PHE A 11 15.15 -6.17 -11.44
N PHE A 12 16.47 -5.95 -11.41
CA PHE A 12 17.03 -4.60 -11.31
C PHE A 12 17.37 -4.04 -12.70
N ILE A 13 16.35 -3.61 -13.44
CA ILE A 13 16.55 -2.59 -14.47
C ILE A 13 16.35 -1.25 -13.78
N SER A 14 17.44 -0.62 -13.39
CA SER A 14 17.41 0.75 -12.86
C SER A 14 17.21 1.70 -14.05
N SER A 15 16.10 2.44 -14.10
CA SER A 15 16.01 3.59 -14.99
C SER A 15 17.04 4.62 -14.52
N ALA A 16 17.93 5.06 -15.41
CA ALA A 16 18.83 6.17 -15.12
C ALA A 16 18.00 7.43 -14.85
N GLN A 17 17.94 7.85 -13.58
CA GLN A 17 17.28 9.08 -13.18
C GLN A 17 18.29 10.22 -13.38
N THR A 18 17.96 11.20 -14.23
CA THR A 18 18.77 12.41 -14.42
C THR A 18 18.88 13.15 -13.09
N ASN A 19 20.10 13.44 -12.65
CA ASN A 19 20.32 14.03 -11.35
C ASN A 19 19.89 15.51 -11.35
N CYS A 20 19.41 15.99 -10.22
CA CYS A 20 18.96 17.37 -10.08
C CYS A 20 20.02 18.39 -10.50
N SER A 21 21.28 18.14 -10.16
CA SER A 21 22.46 18.99 -10.43
C SER A 21 22.76 19.21 -11.91
N ASP A 22 22.29 18.33 -12.79
CA ASP A 22 22.73 18.30 -14.19
C ASP A 22 21.85 19.21 -15.08
N PHE A 23 20.77 19.75 -14.50
CA PHE A 23 19.82 20.60 -15.22
C PHE A 23 20.35 22.03 -15.36
N GLN A 24 20.44 22.51 -16.59
CA GLN A 24 20.86 23.87 -16.91
C GLN A 24 19.64 24.75 -17.16
N PHE A 25 19.55 25.85 -16.40
CA PHE A 25 18.58 26.91 -16.63
C PHE A 25 19.22 27.96 -17.55
N HIS A 26 18.46 28.54 -18.48
CA HIS A 26 19.01 29.55 -19.41
C HIS A 26 19.32 30.87 -18.70
N ASP A 27 18.34 31.48 -18.03
CA ASP A 27 18.44 32.84 -17.48
C ASP A 27 18.37 32.89 -15.94
N LYS A 28 18.49 31.74 -15.27
CA LYS A 28 18.41 31.61 -13.81
C LYS A 28 19.49 30.66 -13.31
N SER A 29 19.90 30.80 -12.05
CA SER A 29 20.81 29.86 -11.39
C SER A 29 20.29 29.55 -10.00
N PHE A 30 20.48 28.32 -9.53
CA PHE A 30 20.06 27.89 -8.20
C PHE A 30 21.21 27.24 -7.44
N ASP A 31 21.41 27.67 -6.20
CA ASP A 31 22.50 27.23 -5.33
C ASP A 31 22.24 25.85 -4.73
N SER A 32 20.96 25.51 -4.55
CA SER A 32 20.51 24.28 -3.89
C SER A 32 19.48 23.55 -4.71
N CYS A 33 19.50 22.23 -4.62
CA CYS A 33 18.55 21.42 -5.37
C CYS A 33 18.37 20.01 -4.78
N SER A 34 17.24 19.37 -5.10
CA SER A 34 16.93 18.01 -4.67
C SER A 34 16.07 17.23 -5.66
N ASN A 35 16.40 15.94 -5.79
CA ASN A 35 15.53 14.91 -6.36
C ASN A 35 14.39 14.61 -5.37
N LEU A 36 13.14 14.65 -5.82
CA LEU A 36 12.01 14.21 -5.00
C LEU A 36 11.74 12.72 -5.26
N HIS A 37 11.30 12.01 -4.23
CA HIS A 37 11.24 10.55 -4.23
C HIS A 37 10.11 9.95 -5.09
N THR A 38 9.26 10.79 -5.69
CA THR A 38 8.06 10.38 -6.44
C THR A 38 7.81 11.34 -7.60
N LEU A 39 7.00 10.90 -8.57
CA LEU A 39 6.49 11.76 -9.65
C LEU A 39 7.56 12.39 -10.56
N ASN A 40 8.77 11.80 -10.63
CA ASN A 40 9.90 12.29 -11.43
C ASN A 40 10.09 13.82 -11.33
N SER A 41 10.01 14.30 -10.09
CA SER A 41 9.95 15.72 -9.75
C SER A 41 11.22 16.15 -9.05
N PHE A 42 11.59 17.40 -9.24
CA PHE A 42 12.81 17.99 -8.69
C PHE A 42 12.52 19.41 -8.25
N ILE A 43 13.23 19.86 -7.22
CA ILE A 43 13.12 21.24 -6.74
C ILE A 43 14.49 21.85 -6.64
N HIS A 44 14.61 23.07 -7.15
CA HIS A 44 15.78 23.93 -7.04
C HIS A 44 15.38 25.18 -6.28
N TRP A 45 16.29 25.77 -5.51
CA TRP A 45 16.00 26.99 -4.78
C TRP A 45 17.23 27.82 -4.44
N ASN A 46 16.99 29.12 -4.28
CA ASN A 46 17.85 30.08 -3.62
C ASN A 46 17.13 30.60 -2.38
N PHE A 47 17.87 30.82 -1.30
CA PHE A 47 17.31 31.36 -0.07
C PHE A 47 18.09 32.59 0.39
N ASP A 48 17.44 33.75 0.38
CA ASP A 48 18.00 34.98 0.92
C ASP A 48 17.63 35.10 2.40
N GLN A 49 18.61 34.85 3.28
CA GLN A 49 18.40 34.83 4.72
C GLN A 49 17.94 36.18 5.31
N PRO A 50 18.51 37.35 4.92
CA PRO A 50 18.08 38.65 5.43
C PRO A 50 16.62 39.01 5.11
N SER A 51 16.18 38.82 3.86
CA SER A 51 14.78 39.10 3.48
C SER A 51 13.83 37.94 3.73
N ARG A 52 14.36 36.75 4.09
CA ARG A 52 13.62 35.48 4.16
C ARG A 52 12.84 35.16 2.88
N THR A 53 13.38 35.60 1.74
CA THR A 53 12.79 35.32 0.44
C THR A 53 13.37 34.03 -0.12
N VAL A 54 12.51 33.18 -0.63
CA VAL A 54 12.87 31.98 -1.37
C VAL A 54 12.51 32.22 -2.83
N GLU A 55 13.44 31.89 -3.73
CA GLU A 55 13.16 31.69 -5.14
C GLU A 55 13.28 30.21 -5.46
N ILE A 56 12.27 29.62 -6.09
CA ILE A 56 12.27 28.20 -6.45
C ILE A 56 12.15 27.98 -7.96
N ALA A 57 12.61 26.81 -8.40
CA ALA A 57 12.18 26.16 -9.62
C ALA A 57 11.78 24.72 -9.33
N PHE A 58 10.47 24.45 -9.36
CA PHE A 58 9.94 23.09 -9.26
C PHE A 58 9.71 22.54 -10.66
N ARG A 59 10.42 21.47 -11.01
CA ARG A 59 10.39 20.87 -12.35
C ARG A 59 9.90 19.43 -12.31
N ARG A 60 9.24 19.03 -13.40
CA ARG A 60 8.87 17.64 -13.67
C ARG A 60 9.28 17.30 -15.09
N SER A 61 9.95 16.16 -15.20
CA SER A 61 10.37 15.63 -16.50
C SER A 61 9.27 14.71 -17.05
N GLU A 62 8.38 15.27 -17.87
CA GLU A 62 7.31 14.51 -18.55
C GLU A 62 6.87 15.21 -19.85
N ASN A 63 6.97 14.51 -20.98
CA ASN A 63 6.64 15.03 -22.30
C ASN A 63 5.17 14.78 -22.66
N VAL A 64 4.24 15.26 -21.82
CA VAL A 64 2.79 15.04 -21.98
C VAL A 64 2.01 16.33 -21.74
N HIS A 65 1.37 16.85 -22.80
CA HIS A 65 0.50 18.04 -22.73
C HIS A 65 -0.86 17.74 -22.09
N GLY A 66 -1.62 18.79 -21.76
CA GLY A 66 -2.97 18.66 -21.19
C GLY A 66 -2.94 18.24 -19.73
N ARG A 67 -1.96 18.72 -18.96
CA ARG A 67 -1.77 18.38 -17.54
C ARG A 67 -1.55 19.64 -16.73
N TRP A 68 -1.87 19.54 -15.44
CA TRP A 68 -1.45 20.52 -14.46
C TRP A 68 -0.33 19.94 -13.59
N LEU A 69 0.53 20.84 -13.11
CA LEU A 69 1.59 20.59 -12.18
C LEU A 69 1.42 21.53 -11.00
N ALA A 70 1.64 21.06 -9.78
CA ALA A 70 1.57 21.90 -8.60
C ALA A 70 2.65 21.55 -7.58
N TRP A 71 3.22 22.59 -6.98
CA TRP A 71 4.03 22.48 -5.78
C TRP A 71 3.48 23.42 -4.73
N ALA A 72 3.40 22.97 -3.48
CA ALA A 72 2.73 23.72 -2.44
C ALA A 72 3.42 23.58 -1.08
N ILE A 73 3.31 24.62 -0.27
CA ILE A 73 3.72 24.62 1.13
C ILE A 73 2.51 24.44 2.01
N ASN A 74 2.60 23.55 3.00
CA ASN A 74 1.59 23.44 4.05
C ASN A 74 2.15 23.97 5.39
N PRO A 75 1.72 25.16 5.84
CA PRO A 75 2.22 25.74 7.09
C PRO A 75 1.66 25.07 8.35
N THR A 76 0.56 24.30 8.26
CA THR A 76 -0.15 23.77 9.44
C THR A 76 -0.11 22.24 9.55
N SER A 77 0.18 21.53 8.47
CA SER A 77 0.10 20.07 8.38
C SER A 77 1.13 19.52 7.38
N THR A 78 1.16 18.19 7.23
CA THR A 78 2.04 17.46 6.29
C THR A 78 1.31 16.95 5.05
N GLY A 79 -0.01 17.19 4.95
CA GLY A 79 -0.86 16.68 3.86
C GLY A 79 -1.37 17.78 2.92
N MET A 80 -2.33 17.43 2.06
CA MET A 80 -2.88 18.32 1.04
C MET A 80 -3.69 19.50 1.62
N VAL A 81 -4.60 19.24 2.56
CA VAL A 81 -5.50 20.27 3.10
C VAL A 81 -4.71 21.27 3.97
N GLY A 82 -4.90 22.56 3.71
CA GLY A 82 -4.15 23.68 4.28
C GLY A 82 -2.94 24.10 3.45
N SER A 83 -2.69 23.47 2.30
CA SER A 83 -1.56 23.81 1.44
C SER A 83 -1.81 25.10 0.65
N GLN A 84 -0.73 25.79 0.35
CA GLN A 84 -0.68 27.02 -0.42
C GLN A 84 0.13 26.74 -1.68
N ALA A 85 -0.57 26.60 -2.81
CA ALA A 85 -0.02 26.00 -4.02
C ALA A 85 0.39 27.04 -5.05
N PHE A 86 1.50 26.75 -5.73
CA PHE A 86 1.90 27.32 -7.00
C PHE A 86 1.58 26.30 -8.08
N VAL A 87 0.81 26.71 -9.07
CA VAL A 87 0.21 25.82 -10.07
C VAL A 87 0.69 26.26 -11.44
N ALA A 88 1.02 25.29 -12.29
CA ALA A 88 1.17 25.47 -13.73
C ALA A 88 0.15 24.61 -14.48
N LEU A 89 -0.55 25.20 -15.44
CA LEU A 89 -1.39 24.49 -16.39
C LEU A 89 -0.66 24.43 -17.72
N GLN A 90 -0.45 23.22 -18.24
CA GLN A 90 0.04 23.01 -19.58
C GLN A 90 -1.12 22.61 -20.48
N HIS A 91 -1.58 23.57 -21.27
CA HIS A 91 -2.66 23.36 -22.23
C HIS A 91 -2.23 22.39 -23.34
N SER A 92 -3.21 21.90 -24.08
CA SER A 92 -2.97 20.95 -25.19
C SER A 92 -2.19 21.57 -26.35
N ASP A 93 -2.23 22.89 -26.51
CA ASP A 93 -1.46 23.64 -27.50
C ASP A 93 -0.03 23.97 -27.03
N GLY A 94 0.35 23.51 -25.83
CA GLY A 94 1.65 23.74 -25.23
C GLY A 94 1.79 25.06 -24.48
N THR A 95 0.77 25.93 -24.49
CA THR A 95 0.79 27.17 -23.70
C THR A 95 0.78 26.85 -22.21
N LEU A 96 1.44 27.72 -21.44
CA LEU A 96 1.59 27.59 -20.00
C LEU A 96 0.94 28.77 -19.28
N GLU A 97 0.12 28.46 -18.29
CA GLU A 97 -0.41 29.44 -17.33
C GLU A 97 0.14 29.09 -15.94
N ALA A 98 0.56 30.10 -15.17
CA ALA A 98 1.00 29.93 -13.79
C ALA A 98 0.22 30.84 -12.85
N TYR A 99 -0.17 30.31 -11.69
CA TYR A 99 -0.91 31.07 -10.67
C TYR A 99 -0.83 30.42 -9.30
N THR A 100 -1.38 31.09 -8.29
CA THR A 100 -1.48 30.59 -6.92
C THR A 100 -2.87 30.04 -6.59
N SER A 101 -2.93 29.02 -5.74
CA SER A 101 -4.20 28.40 -5.32
C SER A 101 -4.17 27.98 -3.84
N PRO A 102 -5.11 28.47 -3.00
CA PRO A 102 -5.25 28.02 -1.62
C PRO A 102 -6.06 26.71 -1.53
N ILE A 103 -5.47 25.68 -0.91
CA ILE A 103 -6.05 24.32 -0.88
C ILE A 103 -6.68 24.03 0.47
N ASN A 104 -7.97 24.35 0.60
CA ASN A 104 -8.70 24.21 1.87
C ASN A 104 -9.51 22.90 1.98
N THR A 105 -9.61 22.12 0.91
CA THR A 105 -10.42 20.90 0.86
C THR A 105 -9.84 19.88 -0.12
N TYR A 106 -10.16 18.60 0.08
CA TYR A 106 -9.83 17.52 -0.87
C TYR A 106 -10.59 17.63 -2.19
N GLY A 107 -11.66 18.44 -2.25
CA GLY A 107 -12.48 18.64 -3.45
C GLY A 107 -12.07 19.83 -4.33
N THR A 108 -10.91 20.45 -4.09
CA THR A 108 -10.41 21.60 -4.87
C THR A 108 -10.21 21.25 -6.35
N MET A 109 -10.49 22.21 -7.23
CA MET A 109 -10.14 22.17 -8.65
C MET A 109 -8.97 23.10 -8.96
N LEU A 110 -8.10 23.37 -7.97
CA LEU A 110 -7.00 24.32 -8.04
C LEU A 110 -7.47 25.71 -8.49
N GLU A 111 -8.53 26.20 -7.85
CA GLU A 111 -9.09 27.52 -8.12
C GLU A 111 -8.04 28.61 -7.83
N LYS A 112 -7.91 29.58 -8.73
CA LYS A 112 -6.98 30.71 -8.55
C LYS A 112 -7.39 31.52 -7.32
N GLY A 113 -6.42 31.85 -6.49
CA GLY A 113 -6.64 32.66 -5.29
C GLY A 113 -5.36 33.04 -4.58
N ASP A 114 -5.49 34.01 -3.67
CA ASP A 114 -4.36 34.54 -2.92
C ASP A 114 -3.92 33.56 -1.82
N LEU A 115 -2.62 33.59 -1.53
CA LEU A 115 -1.98 32.82 -0.47
C LEU A 115 -1.83 33.70 0.77
N SER A 116 -1.76 33.08 1.95
CA SER A 116 -1.30 33.79 3.15
C SER A 116 0.21 34.02 3.14
N LEU A 117 0.97 33.27 2.33
CA LEU A 117 2.35 33.59 1.98
C LEU A 117 2.39 34.86 1.15
N ARG A 118 3.35 35.74 1.45
CA ARG A 118 3.64 36.87 0.57
C ARG A 118 4.36 36.36 -0.67
N VAL A 119 3.66 36.37 -1.81
CA VAL A 119 4.19 35.97 -3.11
C VAL A 119 4.58 37.20 -3.90
N TYR A 120 5.78 37.19 -4.45
CA TYR A 120 6.34 38.24 -5.30
C TYR A 120 6.20 37.94 -6.78
N ASP A 121 6.38 36.68 -7.16
CA ASP A 121 6.30 36.25 -8.54
C ASP A 121 5.88 34.77 -8.64
N VAL A 122 5.16 34.45 -9.70
CA VAL A 122 4.83 33.08 -10.11
C VAL A 122 4.78 33.02 -11.63
N SER A 123 5.55 32.11 -12.21
CA SER A 123 5.60 31.91 -13.66
C SER A 123 5.86 30.43 -13.98
N ALA A 124 5.64 30.04 -15.23
CA ALA A 124 5.93 28.70 -15.70
C ALA A 124 6.59 28.72 -17.06
N GLN A 125 7.50 27.78 -17.30
CA GLN A 125 8.15 27.60 -18.59
C GLN A 125 8.27 26.11 -18.93
N ASN A 126 8.42 25.84 -20.22
CA ASN A 126 8.83 24.52 -20.69
C ASN A 126 10.25 24.63 -21.23
N ILE A 127 11.20 23.96 -20.58
CA ILE A 127 12.60 23.92 -21.02
C ILE A 127 12.92 22.46 -21.35
N ASN A 128 13.27 22.18 -22.60
CA ASN A 128 13.64 20.85 -23.09
C ASN A 128 12.59 19.76 -22.80
N GLY A 129 11.30 20.10 -22.82
CA GLY A 129 10.21 19.16 -22.54
C GLY A 129 9.88 19.01 -21.05
N GLU A 130 10.56 19.73 -20.15
CA GLU A 130 10.24 19.75 -18.73
C GLU A 130 9.42 20.98 -18.37
N VAL A 131 8.27 20.76 -17.70
CA VAL A 131 7.45 21.85 -17.16
C VAL A 131 8.05 22.29 -15.83
N ILE A 132 8.29 23.59 -15.72
CA ILE A 132 8.93 24.21 -14.56
C ILE A 132 8.04 25.32 -14.02
N ILE A 133 7.77 25.28 -12.72
CA ILE A 133 7.14 26.36 -11.95
C ILE A 133 8.23 27.17 -11.29
N PHE A 134 8.30 28.46 -11.62
CA PHE A 134 9.11 29.43 -10.90
C PHE A 134 8.22 30.19 -9.92
N ALA A 135 8.70 30.39 -8.70
CA ALA A 135 8.02 31.23 -7.74
C ALA A 135 9.01 31.92 -6.81
N LYS A 136 8.67 33.15 -6.42
CA LYS A 136 9.40 33.94 -5.42
C LYS A 136 8.45 34.36 -4.31
N PHE A 137 8.77 34.02 -3.06
CA PHE A 137 7.88 34.26 -1.93
C PHE A 137 8.63 34.34 -0.60
N GLU A 138 7.98 34.87 0.44
CA GLU A 138 8.51 34.87 1.81
C GLU A 138 8.08 33.62 2.59
N ILE A 139 9.00 33.02 3.34
CA ILE A 139 8.67 31.91 4.25
C ILE A 139 8.11 32.42 5.59
N PRO A 140 6.97 31.88 6.08
CA PRO A 140 6.21 32.46 7.18
C PRO A 140 6.91 32.34 8.54
N THR A 141 6.58 33.30 9.39
CA THR A 141 7.26 33.77 10.60
C THR A 141 7.07 32.85 11.82
N ASN A 142 7.90 31.81 11.93
CA ASN A 142 8.27 31.18 13.20
C ASN A 142 9.79 30.99 13.34
N GLY A 143 10.59 31.71 12.54
CA GLY A 143 12.05 31.56 12.49
C GLY A 143 12.53 30.29 11.75
N SER A 144 11.71 29.26 11.62
CA SER A 144 12.04 28.04 10.88
C SER A 144 12.29 28.32 9.38
N THR A 145 13.30 27.67 8.83
CA THR A 145 13.58 27.54 7.38
C THR A 145 13.08 26.21 6.83
N VAL A 146 12.54 25.35 7.72
CA VAL A 146 11.92 24.06 7.41
C VAL A 146 10.43 24.26 7.13
N VAL A 147 9.98 23.79 5.97
CA VAL A 147 8.57 23.77 5.55
C VAL A 147 8.11 22.35 5.24
N ASN A 148 6.82 22.07 5.48
CA ASN A 148 6.19 20.91 4.87
C ASN A 148 5.79 21.30 3.44
N HIS A 149 6.13 20.45 2.48
CA HIS A 149 5.72 20.66 1.10
C HIS A 149 4.99 19.44 0.55
N VAL A 150 4.17 19.67 -0.46
CA VAL A 150 3.48 18.64 -1.24
C VAL A 150 3.64 18.99 -2.72
N TRP A 151 3.72 17.97 -3.56
CA TRP A 151 3.77 18.16 -5.01
C TRP A 151 2.80 17.21 -5.68
N GLN A 152 2.17 17.67 -6.74
CA GLN A 152 1.16 16.90 -7.45
C GLN A 152 1.16 17.22 -8.92
N GLN A 153 0.52 16.33 -9.66
CA GLN A 153 0.28 16.44 -11.08
C GLN A 153 -1.09 15.84 -11.36
N GLY A 154 -1.77 16.30 -12.39
CA GLY A 154 -3.01 15.67 -12.83
C GLY A 154 -3.45 16.10 -14.22
N PRO A 155 -4.52 15.49 -14.75
CA PRO A 155 -5.00 15.80 -16.08
C PRO A 155 -5.77 17.12 -16.10
N LEU A 156 -5.75 17.78 -17.26
CA LEU A 156 -6.70 18.81 -17.63
C LEU A 156 -7.87 18.19 -18.39
N GLN A 157 -9.06 18.73 -18.18
CA GLN A 157 -10.23 18.49 -19.00
C GLN A 157 -10.87 19.83 -19.30
N ASP A 158 -11.06 20.16 -20.58
CA ASP A 158 -11.57 21.47 -21.02
C ASP A 158 -10.79 22.64 -20.43
N ASN A 159 -9.44 22.53 -20.44
CA ASN A 159 -8.51 23.49 -19.84
C ASN A 159 -8.68 23.71 -18.33
N LYS A 160 -9.37 22.82 -17.61
CA LYS A 160 -9.56 22.89 -16.16
C LYS A 160 -8.88 21.72 -15.44
N PRO A 161 -8.23 21.98 -14.29
CA PRO A 161 -7.67 20.92 -13.46
C PRO A 161 -8.71 19.88 -13.04
N ARG A 162 -8.34 18.61 -13.17
CA ARG A 162 -9.08 17.48 -12.61
C ARG A 162 -8.30 16.83 -11.49
N ILE A 163 -9.01 16.03 -10.70
CA ILE A 163 -8.43 15.28 -9.60
C ILE A 163 -7.22 14.45 -10.07
N HIS A 164 -6.13 14.52 -9.31
CA HIS A 164 -4.98 13.65 -9.51
C HIS A 164 -5.27 12.22 -9.05
N ASP A 165 -4.39 11.27 -9.37
CA ASP A 165 -4.54 9.89 -8.92
C ASP A 165 -4.56 9.80 -7.39
N LEU A 166 -5.45 8.97 -6.86
CA LEU A 166 -5.66 8.78 -5.41
C LEU A 166 -4.91 7.57 -4.85
N SER A 167 -3.87 7.13 -5.56
CA SER A 167 -3.01 5.98 -5.23
C SER A 167 -1.58 6.21 -5.75
N GLY A 168 -0.68 5.24 -5.53
CA GLY A 168 0.67 5.29 -6.08
C GLY A 168 1.52 6.44 -5.55
N ASP A 169 2.23 7.08 -6.47
CA ASP A 169 3.19 8.15 -6.18
C ASP A 169 2.52 9.43 -5.69
N ASN A 170 1.33 9.76 -6.21
CA ASN A 170 0.58 10.95 -5.79
C ASN A 170 0.29 10.94 -4.28
N VAL A 171 -0.10 9.80 -3.68
CA VAL A 171 -0.34 9.74 -2.21
C VAL A 171 0.93 9.72 -1.36
N LYS A 172 2.10 9.60 -2.01
CA LYS A 172 3.43 9.63 -1.38
C LYS A 172 4.15 10.97 -1.61
N SER A 173 3.60 11.87 -2.42
CA SER A 173 4.25 13.11 -2.88
C SER A 173 4.14 14.25 -1.86
N PHE A 174 4.77 14.06 -0.71
CA PHE A 174 4.88 15.03 0.36
C PHE A 174 6.19 14.85 1.13
N GLY A 175 6.65 15.90 1.79
CA GLY A 175 7.92 15.87 2.51
C GLY A 175 8.18 17.13 3.33
N THR A 176 9.42 17.24 3.78
CA THR A 176 9.94 18.41 4.50
C THR A 176 11.16 18.94 3.77
N LEU A 177 11.21 20.25 3.58
CA LEU A 177 12.31 20.95 2.91
C LEU A 177 12.87 22.02 3.84
N ASP A 178 14.18 22.02 4.05
CA ASP A 178 14.89 23.08 4.73
C ASP A 178 15.60 23.97 3.72
N PHE A 179 15.13 25.20 3.57
CA PHE A 179 15.68 26.15 2.60
C PHE A 179 17.09 26.62 2.94
N HIS A 180 17.53 26.53 4.20
CA HIS A 180 18.85 27.02 4.61
C HIS A 180 19.95 25.97 4.50
N SER A 181 19.70 24.74 4.98
CA SER A 181 20.74 23.70 4.98
C SER A 181 20.96 23.01 3.63
N GLY A 182 20.17 23.33 2.61
CA GLY A 182 20.23 22.65 1.31
C GLY A 182 19.68 21.21 1.36
N LYS A 183 19.28 20.72 2.53
CA LYS A 183 18.88 19.33 2.73
C LYS A 183 17.37 19.18 2.63
N THR A 184 16.93 18.48 1.60
CA THR A 184 15.70 17.70 1.72
C THR A 184 15.94 16.61 2.74
N MET A 185 15.46 16.84 3.96
CA MET A 185 15.25 15.72 4.84
C MET A 185 14.08 14.94 4.25
N THR A 186 14.36 13.83 3.57
CA THR A 186 13.45 12.69 3.64
C THR A 186 13.33 12.42 5.12
N THR A 187 12.32 13.02 5.74
CA THR A 187 11.95 12.66 7.07
C THR A 187 11.83 11.14 6.98
N LYS A 188 12.65 10.39 7.73
CA LYS A 188 12.15 9.18 8.36
C LYS A 188 10.96 9.70 9.16
N VAL A 189 9.83 9.91 8.49
CA VAL A 189 8.57 10.32 9.08
C VAL A 189 8.46 9.30 10.19
N LYS A 190 8.52 9.73 11.45
CA LYS A 190 8.11 8.87 12.55
C LYS A 190 6.71 8.48 12.13
N SER A 191 6.61 7.28 11.56
CA SER A 191 5.43 6.93 10.77
C SER A 191 4.25 7.20 11.70
N SER A 192 3.30 8.02 11.23
CA SER A 192 2.17 8.43 12.06
C SER A 192 1.64 7.18 12.76
N SER A 193 1.30 7.25 14.05
CA SER A 193 0.89 6.05 14.82
C SER A 193 -0.09 5.16 14.03
N ARG A 194 -0.99 5.81 13.28
CA ARG A 194 -1.90 5.21 12.30
C ARG A 194 -1.24 4.43 11.14
N SER A 195 -0.19 4.95 10.49
CA SER A 195 0.54 4.23 9.43
C SER A 195 1.27 2.99 9.97
N LYS A 196 1.90 3.08 11.16
CA LYS A 196 2.43 1.92 11.89
C LYS A 196 1.34 0.89 12.15
N LEU A 197 0.17 1.36 12.60
CA LEU A 197 -0.99 0.51 12.89
C LEU A 197 -1.53 -0.19 11.64
N LYS A 198 -1.57 0.51 10.48
CA LYS A 198 -1.95 -0.07 9.18
C LYS A 198 -0.98 -1.16 8.75
N ILE A 199 0.33 -0.91 8.85
CA ILE A 199 1.37 -1.89 8.51
C ILE A 199 1.27 -3.11 9.43
N ALA A 200 1.15 -2.88 10.74
CA ALA A 200 1.01 -3.96 11.72
C ALA A 200 -0.25 -4.80 11.46
N HIS A 201 -1.40 -4.17 11.22
CA HIS A 201 -2.64 -4.84 10.84
C HIS A 201 -2.46 -5.71 9.59
N GLY A 202 -1.82 -5.17 8.55
CA GLY A 202 -1.55 -5.88 7.30
C GLY A 202 -0.65 -7.10 7.49
N ILE A 203 0.47 -6.96 8.22
CA ILE A 203 1.41 -8.05 8.49
C ILE A 203 0.74 -9.15 9.32
N ILE A 204 0.12 -8.78 10.46
CA ILE A 204 -0.49 -9.74 11.39
C ILE A 204 -1.59 -10.54 10.68
N ASN A 205 -2.48 -9.88 9.94
CA ASN A 205 -3.56 -10.56 9.22
C ASN A 205 -3.07 -11.32 7.99
N GLY A 206 -2.02 -10.85 7.32
CA GLY A 206 -1.39 -11.59 6.22
C GLY A 206 -0.79 -12.92 6.69
N VAL A 207 -0.07 -12.91 7.82
CA VAL A 207 0.47 -14.13 8.43
C VAL A 207 -0.66 -15.03 8.97
N SER A 208 -1.61 -14.47 9.70
CA SER A 208 -2.74 -15.21 10.27
C SER A 208 -3.67 -15.82 9.21
N TRP A 209 -4.46 -14.98 8.55
CA TRP A 209 -5.52 -15.41 7.64
C TRP A 209 -4.99 -15.80 6.28
N GLY A 210 -3.94 -15.11 5.82
CA GLY A 210 -3.36 -15.34 4.51
C GLY A 210 -2.48 -16.59 4.45
N MET A 211 -1.69 -16.87 5.50
CA MET A 211 -0.68 -17.95 5.47
C MET A 211 -1.01 -19.13 6.39
N LEU A 212 -1.21 -18.90 7.68
CA LEU A 212 -1.37 -19.98 8.66
C LEU A 212 -2.69 -20.73 8.48
N MET A 213 -3.80 -20.04 8.20
CA MET A 213 -5.10 -20.68 7.95
C MET A 213 -5.08 -21.71 6.80
N PRO A 214 -4.61 -21.37 5.57
CA PRO A 214 -4.49 -22.37 4.50
C PRO A 214 -3.41 -23.42 4.78
N LEU A 215 -2.29 -23.05 5.41
CA LEU A 215 -1.26 -24.00 5.82
C LEU A 215 -1.83 -25.08 6.76
N GLY A 216 -2.64 -24.69 7.75
CA GLY A 216 -3.29 -25.60 8.66
C GLY A 216 -4.16 -26.65 7.96
N VAL A 217 -4.82 -26.30 6.85
CA VAL A 217 -5.59 -27.27 6.04
C VAL A 217 -4.69 -28.21 5.25
N VAL A 218 -3.57 -27.73 4.72
CA VAL A 218 -2.57 -28.62 4.10
C VAL A 218 -1.98 -29.59 5.11
N LEU A 219 -1.67 -29.13 6.33
CA LEU A 219 -1.19 -29.99 7.43
C LEU A 219 -2.23 -31.07 7.81
N ALA A 220 -3.52 -30.75 7.77
CA ALA A 220 -4.57 -31.75 8.02
C ALA A 220 -4.61 -32.87 6.97
N ARG A 221 -4.09 -32.64 5.76
CA ARG A 221 -4.01 -33.65 4.69
C ARG A 221 -2.89 -34.67 4.92
N LEU A 222 -1.95 -34.40 5.83
CA LEU A 222 -0.94 -35.37 6.25
C LEU A 222 -1.54 -36.64 6.87
N ARG A 223 -2.83 -36.60 7.28
CA ARG A 223 -3.60 -37.77 7.75
C ARG A 223 -3.66 -38.93 6.75
N TYR A 224 -3.38 -38.69 5.47
CA TYR A 224 -3.38 -39.71 4.44
C TYR A 224 -2.05 -40.45 4.32
N LEU A 225 -0.99 -39.91 4.92
CA LEU A 225 0.31 -40.54 4.96
C LEU A 225 0.39 -41.50 6.16
N PRO A 226 1.18 -42.58 6.07
CA PRO A 226 1.42 -43.50 7.18
C PRO A 226 2.38 -42.89 8.22
N LEU A 227 2.04 -41.70 8.73
CA LEU A 227 2.76 -41.01 9.79
C LEU A 227 2.18 -41.43 11.15
N THR A 228 2.93 -41.18 12.22
CA THR A 228 2.48 -41.42 13.61
C THR A 228 1.18 -40.68 13.91
N ASP A 229 0.14 -41.44 14.24
CA ASP A 229 -1.11 -40.90 14.79
C ASP A 229 -0.83 -40.40 16.22
N PRO A 230 -1.19 -39.16 16.65
CA PRO A 230 -2.05 -38.15 16.03
C PRO A 230 -1.33 -36.86 15.57
N LEU A 231 -0.14 -36.97 14.96
CA LEU A 231 0.72 -35.83 14.63
C LEU A 231 0.03 -34.77 13.74
N TRP A 232 -0.63 -35.21 12.65
CA TRP A 232 -1.33 -34.31 11.71
C TRP A 232 -2.42 -33.48 12.41
N PHE A 233 -3.08 -34.08 13.41
CA PHE A 233 -4.19 -33.46 14.12
C PHE A 233 -3.70 -32.36 15.06
N HIS A 234 -2.59 -32.60 15.77
CA HIS A 234 -1.92 -31.59 16.58
C HIS A 234 -1.36 -30.46 15.73
N LEU A 235 -0.67 -30.77 14.63
CA LEU A 235 -0.13 -29.76 13.71
C LEU A 235 -1.23 -28.85 13.16
N HIS A 236 -2.36 -29.44 12.74
CA HIS A 236 -3.53 -28.67 12.31
C HIS A 236 -4.05 -27.77 13.44
N ILE A 237 -4.32 -28.31 14.63
CA ILE A 237 -4.91 -27.54 15.73
C ILE A 237 -4.00 -26.39 16.18
N TYR A 238 -2.71 -26.65 16.40
CA TYR A 238 -1.79 -25.62 16.86
C TYR A 238 -1.64 -24.49 15.84
N CYS A 239 -1.54 -24.86 14.55
CA CYS A 239 -1.50 -23.88 13.46
C CYS A 239 -2.77 -23.02 13.41
N GLN A 240 -3.96 -23.64 13.51
CA GLN A 240 -5.24 -22.93 13.44
C GLN A 240 -5.51 -22.05 14.67
N ILE A 241 -5.15 -22.51 15.88
CA ILE A 241 -5.29 -21.71 17.11
C ILE A 241 -4.36 -20.50 17.06
N LEU A 242 -3.10 -20.69 16.65
CA LEU A 242 -2.16 -19.59 16.50
C LEU A 242 -2.65 -18.57 15.47
N ALA A 243 -3.12 -19.05 14.31
CA ALA A 243 -3.70 -18.21 13.28
C ALA A 243 -4.88 -17.41 13.83
N TYR A 244 -5.80 -18.05 14.56
CA TYR A 244 -6.98 -17.40 15.12
C TYR A 244 -6.64 -16.27 16.12
N PHE A 245 -5.73 -16.50 17.07
CA PHE A 245 -5.36 -15.46 18.04
C PHE A 245 -4.66 -14.27 17.38
N LEU A 246 -3.71 -14.52 16.47
CA LEU A 246 -3.11 -13.47 15.65
C LEU A 246 -4.18 -12.72 14.85
N GLY A 247 -5.15 -13.45 14.33
CA GLY A 247 -6.27 -12.91 13.55
C GLY A 247 -7.20 -12.01 14.36
N ILE A 248 -7.46 -12.32 15.64
CA ILE A 248 -8.19 -11.44 16.56
C ILE A 248 -7.40 -10.16 16.80
N THR A 249 -6.10 -10.27 17.10
CA THR A 249 -5.22 -9.11 17.33
C THR A 249 -5.20 -8.21 16.10
N GLY A 250 -4.96 -8.79 14.92
CA GLY A 250 -4.99 -8.11 13.63
C GLY A 250 -6.36 -7.48 13.33
N GLY A 251 -7.45 -8.21 13.54
CA GLY A 251 -8.80 -7.72 13.34
C GLY A 251 -9.14 -6.53 14.24
N SER A 252 -8.78 -6.61 15.52
CA SER A 252 -8.97 -5.53 16.51
C SER A 252 -8.26 -4.24 16.09
N LEU A 253 -7.01 -4.36 15.61
CA LEU A 253 -6.26 -3.24 15.01
C LEU A 253 -7.02 -2.64 13.81
N GLY A 254 -7.64 -3.48 12.99
CA GLY A 254 -8.46 -3.07 11.85
C GLY A 254 -9.71 -2.27 12.25
N PHE A 255 -10.40 -2.68 13.32
CA PHE A 255 -11.54 -1.94 13.88
C PHE A 255 -11.12 -0.57 14.43
N VAL A 256 -9.99 -0.49 15.13
CA VAL A 256 -9.42 0.78 15.63
C VAL A 256 -9.10 1.73 14.46
N LEU A 257 -8.44 1.22 13.41
CA LEU A 257 -8.19 1.98 12.17
C LEU A 257 -9.49 2.47 11.52
N GLY A 258 -10.55 1.65 11.58
CA GLY A 258 -11.88 1.98 11.09
C GLY A 258 -12.49 3.19 11.79
N ARG A 259 -12.43 3.23 13.13
CA ARG A 259 -12.96 4.33 13.97
C ARG A 259 -12.22 5.65 13.76
N GLN A 260 -10.91 5.60 13.52
CA GLN A 260 -10.09 6.78 13.23
C GLN A 260 -10.29 7.32 11.79
N SER A 261 -11.23 6.79 11.01
CA SER A 261 -11.44 7.12 9.59
C SER A 261 -12.81 7.74 9.36
N SER A 262 -13.13 8.84 10.04
CA SER A 262 -14.47 9.45 10.04
C SER A 262 -14.91 10.05 8.69
N GLY A 263 -14.01 10.21 7.70
CA GLY A 263 -14.27 10.98 6.47
C GLY A 263 -14.23 10.24 5.12
N VAL A 264 -13.94 8.93 5.06
CA VAL A 264 -13.85 8.20 3.76
C VAL A 264 -14.77 6.99 3.79
N LYS A 265 -16.07 7.21 3.55
CA LYS A 265 -17.12 6.21 3.74
C LYS A 265 -17.36 5.26 2.56
N ILE A 266 -16.70 5.40 1.39
CA ILE A 266 -17.15 4.68 0.18
C ILE A 266 -16.15 3.61 -0.35
N LYS A 267 -14.83 3.74 -0.18
CA LYS A 267 -13.86 2.78 -0.79
C LYS A 267 -13.40 1.61 0.10
N HIS A 268 -13.58 1.66 1.42
CA HIS A 268 -13.01 0.67 2.36
C HIS A 268 -14.04 -0.28 3.01
N THR A 269 -15.30 -0.21 2.61
CA THR A 269 -16.41 -0.93 3.26
C THR A 269 -16.34 -2.45 3.07
N SER A 270 -16.08 -2.92 1.85
CA SER A 270 -16.09 -4.37 1.56
C SER A 270 -15.05 -5.17 2.36
N HIS A 271 -13.80 -4.69 2.48
CA HIS A 271 -12.76 -5.35 3.28
C HIS A 271 -13.14 -5.45 4.77
N ARG A 272 -13.83 -4.42 5.30
CA ARG A 272 -14.27 -4.42 6.70
C ARG A 272 -15.40 -5.42 6.95
N TYR A 273 -16.40 -5.47 6.07
CA TYR A 273 -17.51 -6.43 6.20
C TYR A 273 -17.04 -7.87 6.00
N ILE A 274 -16.19 -8.13 5.01
CA ILE A 274 -15.59 -9.44 4.79
C ILE A 274 -14.75 -9.84 6.00
N GLY A 275 -13.89 -8.94 6.51
CA GLY A 275 -13.08 -9.20 7.70
C GLY A 275 -13.92 -9.50 8.95
N GLY A 276 -15.03 -8.79 9.16
CA GLY A 276 -15.97 -9.06 10.24
C GLY A 276 -16.65 -10.42 10.13
N ALA A 277 -17.15 -10.77 8.93
CA ALA A 277 -17.76 -12.07 8.67
C ALA A 277 -16.77 -13.23 8.87
N LEU A 278 -15.54 -13.04 8.40
CA LEU A 278 -14.45 -14.00 8.58
C LEU A 278 -14.11 -14.23 10.05
N LEU A 279 -14.06 -13.16 10.87
CA LEU A 279 -13.81 -13.31 12.31
C LEU A 279 -14.94 -14.11 12.99
N GLY A 280 -16.19 -13.86 12.60
CA GLY A 280 -17.36 -14.61 13.06
C GLY A 280 -17.28 -16.10 12.71
N LEU A 281 -17.01 -16.43 11.44
CA LEU A 281 -16.87 -17.82 10.98
C LEU A 281 -15.68 -18.53 11.64
N ALA A 282 -14.56 -17.85 11.84
CA ALA A 282 -13.40 -18.41 12.52
C ALA A 282 -13.67 -18.68 14.01
N THR A 283 -14.46 -17.83 14.67
CA THR A 283 -14.89 -18.03 16.06
C THR A 283 -15.77 -19.27 16.16
N LEU A 284 -16.74 -19.40 15.24
CA LEU A 284 -17.60 -20.58 15.11
C LEU A 284 -16.79 -21.87 14.89
N GLN A 285 -15.69 -21.79 14.16
CA GLN A 285 -14.74 -22.90 13.95
C GLN A 285 -13.98 -23.30 15.22
N VAL A 286 -13.51 -22.34 16.00
CA VAL A 286 -12.85 -22.63 17.29
C VAL A 286 -13.84 -23.24 18.29
N LEU A 287 -15.08 -22.74 18.32
CA LEU A 287 -16.15 -23.32 19.13
C LEU A 287 -16.53 -24.74 18.68
N ALA A 288 -16.47 -25.01 17.37
CA ALA A 288 -16.70 -26.34 16.81
C ALA A 288 -15.83 -27.41 17.48
N ARG A 289 -14.58 -27.08 17.82
CA ARG A 289 -13.66 -28.01 18.49
C ARG A 289 -14.22 -28.54 19.81
N TRP A 290 -14.82 -27.68 20.62
CA TRP A 290 -15.40 -28.05 21.93
C TRP A 290 -16.65 -28.91 21.77
N LEU A 291 -17.38 -28.71 20.68
CA LEU A 291 -18.59 -29.46 20.34
C LEU A 291 -18.30 -30.73 19.51
N ARG A 292 -17.02 -31.12 19.34
CA ARG A 292 -16.62 -32.25 18.50
C ARG A 292 -17.10 -33.58 19.11
N PRO A 293 -18.06 -34.30 18.48
CA PRO A 293 -18.56 -35.57 19.01
C PRO A 293 -17.49 -36.67 18.91
N LYS A 294 -17.63 -37.76 19.70
CA LYS A 294 -16.78 -38.95 19.56
C LYS A 294 -16.91 -39.57 18.16
N PRO A 295 -15.87 -40.28 17.65
CA PRO A 295 -15.83 -40.78 16.27
C PRO A 295 -17.03 -41.66 15.86
N ASP A 296 -17.58 -42.40 16.81
CA ASP A 296 -18.69 -43.35 16.71
C ASP A 296 -20.08 -42.70 16.86
N HIS A 297 -20.15 -41.41 17.20
CA HIS A 297 -21.42 -40.74 17.49
C HIS A 297 -22.16 -40.30 16.22
N LYS A 298 -23.50 -40.49 16.13
CA LYS A 298 -24.33 -40.11 14.97
C LYS A 298 -24.17 -38.66 14.51
N TYR A 299 -23.97 -37.73 15.44
CA TYR A 299 -23.78 -36.30 15.13
C TYR A 299 -22.41 -35.96 14.53
N ARG A 300 -21.46 -36.91 14.49
CA ARG A 300 -20.13 -36.71 13.93
C ARG A 300 -20.17 -36.34 12.46
N VAL A 301 -21.13 -36.89 11.70
CA VAL A 301 -21.32 -36.59 10.27
C VAL A 301 -21.71 -35.13 10.05
N TYR A 302 -22.71 -34.63 10.79
CA TYR A 302 -23.13 -33.23 10.72
C TYR A 302 -22.02 -32.28 11.17
N TRP A 303 -21.30 -32.63 12.23
CA TRP A 303 -20.13 -31.87 12.67
C TRP A 303 -19.05 -31.80 11.59
N ASN A 304 -18.74 -32.92 10.92
CA ASN A 304 -17.77 -32.95 9.83
C ASN A 304 -18.19 -32.04 8.67
N PHE A 305 -19.47 -32.08 8.27
CA PHE A 305 -20.00 -31.22 7.21
C PHE A 305 -19.90 -29.74 7.58
N TYR A 306 -20.36 -29.38 8.77
CA TYR A 306 -20.26 -28.02 9.31
C TYR A 306 -18.81 -27.53 9.38
N HIS A 307 -17.91 -28.32 9.96
CA HIS A 307 -16.49 -27.99 10.12
C HIS A 307 -15.79 -27.87 8.77
N TRP A 308 -16.11 -28.73 7.80
CA TRP A 308 -15.57 -28.64 6.46
C TRP A 308 -16.06 -27.38 5.75
N PHE A 309 -17.38 -27.19 5.63
CA PHE A 309 -17.98 -26.09 4.91
C PHE A 309 -17.55 -24.72 5.44
N THR A 310 -17.71 -24.50 6.75
CA THR A 310 -17.35 -23.21 7.35
C THR A 310 -15.83 -22.96 7.36
N GLY A 311 -15.02 -24.01 7.36
CA GLY A 311 -13.56 -23.93 7.35
C GLY A 311 -13.03 -23.46 6.00
N TYR A 312 -13.51 -24.07 4.91
CA TYR A 312 -13.19 -23.64 3.56
C TYR A 312 -13.73 -22.23 3.27
N ALA A 313 -14.95 -21.90 3.72
CA ALA A 313 -15.49 -20.56 3.61
C ALA A 313 -14.59 -19.51 4.29
N THR A 314 -14.10 -19.79 5.50
CA THR A 314 -13.17 -18.92 6.23
C THR A 314 -11.88 -18.68 5.45
N ILE A 315 -11.31 -19.72 4.84
CA ILE A 315 -10.06 -19.60 4.06
C ILE A 315 -10.27 -18.79 2.79
N ILE A 316 -11.34 -19.06 2.04
CA ILE A 316 -11.67 -18.32 0.81
C ILE A 316 -11.87 -16.83 1.11
N LEU A 317 -12.65 -16.52 2.16
CA LEU A 317 -12.84 -15.14 2.59
C LEU A 317 -11.53 -14.51 3.06
N GLY A 318 -10.65 -15.27 3.73
CA GLY A 318 -9.32 -14.81 4.17
C GLY A 318 -8.45 -14.41 2.99
N ILE A 319 -8.33 -15.26 1.99
CA ILE A 319 -7.56 -15.01 0.77
C ILE A 319 -8.11 -13.76 0.04
N ILE A 320 -9.43 -13.69 -0.18
CA ILE A 320 -10.07 -12.52 -0.81
C ILE A 320 -9.79 -11.25 -0.01
N ASN A 321 -9.89 -11.32 1.32
CA ASN A 321 -9.68 -10.17 2.18
C ASN A 321 -8.21 -9.70 2.17
N CYS A 322 -7.25 -10.62 2.09
CA CYS A 322 -5.83 -10.33 1.92
C CYS A 322 -5.57 -9.62 0.58
N PHE A 323 -6.12 -10.11 -0.53
CA PHE A 323 -5.98 -9.43 -1.83
C PHE A 323 -6.56 -8.01 -1.81
N LYS A 324 -7.73 -7.82 -1.19
CA LYS A 324 -8.29 -6.47 -0.98
C LYS A 324 -7.36 -5.60 -0.12
N GLY A 325 -6.73 -6.18 0.91
CA GLY A 325 -5.72 -5.49 1.72
C GLY A 325 -4.51 -5.04 0.91
N PHE A 326 -3.96 -5.91 0.06
CA PHE A 326 -2.82 -5.58 -0.81
C PHE A 326 -3.16 -4.48 -1.81
N GLN A 327 -4.36 -4.51 -2.40
CA GLN A 327 -4.84 -3.45 -3.30
C GLN A 327 -4.92 -2.09 -2.61
N MET A 328 -5.23 -2.04 -1.30
CA MET A 328 -5.27 -0.78 -0.53
C MET A 328 -3.89 -0.22 -0.17
N MET A 329 -2.85 -1.06 -0.15
CA MET A 329 -1.49 -0.67 0.22
C MET A 329 -0.58 -0.45 -1.00
N ASP A 330 -1.05 -0.75 -2.22
CA ASP A 330 -0.30 -0.61 -3.48
C ASP A 330 1.09 -1.27 -3.45
N VAL A 331 1.12 -2.49 -2.90
CA VAL A 331 2.34 -3.28 -2.70
C VAL A 331 2.39 -4.46 -3.67
N GLY A 332 2.65 -4.16 -4.95
CA GLY A 332 2.62 -5.15 -6.04
C GLY A 332 3.51 -6.39 -5.80
N ILE A 333 4.72 -6.20 -5.25
CA ILE A 333 5.66 -7.29 -4.97
C ILE A 333 5.07 -8.29 -3.97
N TRP A 334 4.42 -7.80 -2.91
CA TRP A 334 3.85 -8.64 -1.86
C TRP A 334 2.64 -9.45 -2.35
N LYS A 335 1.85 -8.87 -3.25
CA LYS A 335 0.76 -9.59 -3.92
C LYS A 335 1.31 -10.78 -4.72
N ASN A 336 2.37 -10.57 -5.49
CA ASN A 336 2.98 -11.62 -6.32
C ASN A 336 3.61 -12.72 -5.46
N ALA A 337 4.34 -12.34 -4.40
CA ALA A 337 4.89 -13.30 -3.44
C ALA A 337 3.80 -14.14 -2.77
N TYR A 338 2.67 -13.53 -2.42
CA TYR A 338 1.54 -14.23 -1.83
C TYR A 338 0.88 -15.21 -2.82
N ILE A 339 0.76 -14.84 -4.11
CA ILE A 339 0.28 -15.75 -5.16
C ILE A 339 1.20 -16.97 -5.26
N GLY A 340 2.53 -16.77 -5.28
CA GLY A 340 3.50 -17.86 -5.30
C GLY A 340 3.38 -18.77 -4.08
N PHE A 341 3.16 -18.20 -2.89
CA PHE A 341 2.90 -18.97 -1.68
C PHE A 341 1.63 -19.84 -1.82
N LEU A 342 0.50 -19.27 -2.25
CA LEU A 342 -0.74 -20.03 -2.44
C LEU A 342 -0.61 -21.12 -3.51
N ALA A 343 0.11 -20.84 -4.61
CA ALA A 343 0.39 -21.81 -5.65
C ALA A 343 1.20 -23.00 -5.11
N SER A 344 2.23 -22.74 -4.28
CA SER A 344 3.02 -23.81 -3.67
C SER A 344 2.20 -24.67 -2.70
N LEU A 345 1.35 -24.06 -1.86
CA LEU A 345 0.44 -24.82 -1.00
C LEU A 345 -0.55 -25.66 -1.80
N SER A 346 -1.08 -25.11 -2.90
CA SER A 346 -2.01 -25.81 -3.78
C SER A 346 -1.35 -27.01 -4.45
N PHE A 347 -0.11 -26.85 -4.93
CA PHE A 347 0.69 -27.94 -5.48
C PHE A 347 0.91 -29.06 -4.46
N ILE A 348 1.32 -28.72 -3.22
CA ILE A 348 1.49 -29.70 -2.14
C ILE A 348 0.17 -30.42 -1.85
N ALA A 349 -0.96 -29.70 -1.80
CA ALA A 349 -2.26 -30.29 -1.55
C ALA A 349 -2.68 -31.29 -2.64
N VAL A 350 -2.38 -30.99 -3.91
CA VAL A 350 -2.62 -31.91 -5.04
C VAL A 350 -1.75 -33.15 -4.93
N VAL A 351 -0.45 -33.00 -4.64
CA VAL A 351 0.46 -34.14 -4.43
C VAL A 351 -0.05 -35.05 -3.31
N LEU A 352 -0.47 -34.48 -2.18
CA LEU A 352 -1.03 -35.25 -1.06
C LEU A 352 -2.34 -35.96 -1.43
N GLU A 353 -3.17 -35.37 -2.30
CA GLU A 353 -4.40 -36.03 -2.79
C GLU A 353 -4.07 -37.19 -3.73
N VAL A 354 -3.10 -37.04 -4.64
CA VAL A 354 -2.64 -38.14 -5.51
C VAL A 354 -2.06 -39.29 -4.67
N LEU A 355 -1.20 -38.98 -3.69
CA LEU A 355 -0.63 -39.97 -2.79
C LEU A 355 -1.70 -40.74 -2.01
N ARG A 356 -2.76 -40.05 -1.55
CA ARG A 356 -3.91 -40.70 -0.91
C ARG A 356 -4.54 -41.76 -1.82
N TRP A 357 -4.73 -41.45 -3.10
CA TRP A 357 -5.36 -42.38 -4.06
C TRP A 357 -4.45 -43.58 -4.32
N ILE A 358 -3.14 -43.37 -4.47
CA ILE A 358 -2.15 -44.43 -4.65
C ILE A 358 -2.11 -45.36 -3.43
N LEU A 359 -2.02 -44.79 -2.23
CA LEU A 359 -1.98 -45.57 -0.99
C LEU A 359 -3.28 -46.37 -0.77
N LYS A 360 -4.42 -45.79 -1.14
CA LYS A 360 -5.71 -46.49 -1.11
C LYS A 360 -5.71 -47.67 -2.09
N ALA A 361 -5.33 -47.45 -3.35
CA ALA A 361 -5.29 -48.51 -4.35
C ALA A 361 -4.33 -49.65 -3.97
N LYS A 362 -3.18 -49.32 -3.37
CA LYS A 362 -2.24 -50.32 -2.86
C LYS A 362 -2.87 -51.18 -1.76
N LYS A 363 -3.55 -50.54 -0.80
CA LYS A 363 -4.25 -51.23 0.29
C LYS A 363 -5.36 -52.15 -0.23
N ASP A 364 -6.18 -51.66 -1.16
CA ASP A 364 -7.27 -52.43 -1.77
C ASP A 364 -6.70 -53.67 -2.51
N THR A 365 -5.54 -53.53 -3.15
CA THR A 365 -4.84 -54.65 -3.82
C THR A 365 -4.31 -55.69 -2.82
N GLU A 366 -3.66 -55.25 -1.74
CA GLU A 366 -3.14 -56.13 -0.68
C GLU A 366 -4.26 -56.93 0.00
N GLU A 367 -5.40 -56.31 0.32
CA GLU A 367 -6.57 -56.99 0.90
C GLU A 367 -7.16 -58.04 -0.05
N THR A 368 -7.15 -57.77 -1.36
CA THR A 368 -7.63 -58.72 -2.38
C THR A 368 -6.68 -59.94 -2.51
N THR A 369 -5.37 -59.73 -2.39
CA THR A 369 -4.37 -60.83 -2.45
C THR A 369 -4.28 -61.68 -1.19
N VAL A 370 -4.69 -61.16 -0.02
CA VAL A 370 -4.68 -61.92 1.25
C VAL A 370 -6.00 -62.67 1.48
N GLY A 371 -7.08 -62.24 0.82
CA GLY A 371 -8.39 -62.90 0.88
C GLY A 371 -8.64 -63.98 -0.20
N ALA A 372 -7.70 -64.16 -1.13
CA ALA A 372 -7.67 -65.25 -2.13
C ALA A 372 -6.66 -66.30 -1.71
#